data_AF-Q9APY6-F1
#
_entry.id   AF-Q9APY6-F1
#
_cell.length_a   1.000
_cell.length_b   1.000
_cell.length_c   1.000
_cell.angle_alpha   90.00
_cell.angle_beta   90.00
_cell.angle_gamma   90.00
#
_symmetry.space_group_name_H-M   'P 1'
#
loop_
_entity.id
_entity.type
_entity.pdbx_description
1 polymer ?
#
loop_
_entity_poly.entity_id
_entity_poly.type
_entity_poly.pdbx_seq_one_letter_code
_entity_poly.pdbx_strand_id
1 'polypeptide(L)'
;MAENRFFKEVPNALVAIGAIMVIFVIIIPLPTALLDFFMALNLIFSLIILLIVLFVDKPTEFTVFPSLLLVSTIFGLALNVSSTRLILTYGEKFNGKMIAAFSQFVIGSTG
;
A
#
# COMPACT_ATOMS: atom_id res chain seq x y z
N MET A 1 -10.73 39.88 -15.43
CA MET A 1 -10.01 38.63 -15.76
C MET A 1 -9.19 38.22 -14.53
N ALA A 2 -9.83 37.63 -13.52
CA ALA A 2 -9.14 37.04 -12.37
C ALA A 2 -9.19 35.53 -12.55
N GLU A 3 -8.22 35.04 -13.30
CA GLU A 3 -8.11 33.63 -13.68
C GLU A 3 -7.85 32.77 -12.44
N ASN A 4 -8.58 31.67 -12.36
CA ASN A 4 -8.66 30.70 -11.27
C ASN A 4 -7.30 30.05 -10.89
N ARG A 5 -6.36 30.81 -10.31
CA ARG A 5 -5.11 30.28 -9.73
C ARG A 5 -5.36 29.20 -8.67
N PHE A 6 -6.52 29.28 -8.00
CA PHE A 6 -6.98 28.27 -7.04
C PHE A 6 -7.07 26.86 -7.65
N PHE A 7 -7.51 26.71 -8.90
CA PHE A 7 -7.66 25.39 -9.56
C PHE A 7 -6.35 24.79 -10.09
N LYS A 8 -5.27 25.57 -10.22
CA LYS A 8 -3.93 25.07 -10.59
C LYS A 8 -3.10 24.62 -9.38
N GLU A 9 -3.43 25.07 -8.17
CA GLU A 9 -2.72 24.76 -6.93
C GLU A 9 -3.29 23.52 -6.22
N VAL A 10 -4.59 23.21 -6.38
CA VAL A 10 -5.22 22.01 -5.78
C VAL A 10 -4.52 20.69 -6.17
N PRO A 11 -4.09 20.46 -7.42
CA PRO A 11 -3.38 19.24 -7.79
C PRO A 11 -2.05 19.08 -7.03
N ASN A 12 -1.30 20.18 -6.88
CA ASN A 12 -0.02 20.17 -6.18
C ASN A 12 -0.22 20.02 -4.66
N ALA A 13 -1.26 20.64 -4.11
CA ALA A 13 -1.64 20.48 -2.72
C ALA A 13 -2.09 19.04 -2.42
N LEU A 14 -2.85 18.39 -3.31
CA LEU A 14 -3.25 16.98 -3.14
C LEU A 14 -2.04 16.04 -3.12
N VAL A 15 -1.10 16.26 -4.05
CA VAL A 15 0.15 15.48 -4.12
C VAL A 15 1.02 15.74 -2.88
N ALA A 16 1.15 17.00 -2.45
CA ALA A 16 1.90 17.37 -1.25
C ALA A 16 1.27 16.81 0.03
N ILE A 17 -0.07 16.87 0.15
CA ILE A 17 -0.81 16.27 1.27
C ILE A 17 -0.62 14.75 1.26
N GLY A 18 -0.67 14.09 0.09
CA GLY A 18 -0.39 12.67 -0.04
C GLY A 18 1.03 12.29 0.43
N ALA A 19 2.03 13.08 0.04
CA ALA A 19 3.42 12.90 0.48
C ALA A 19 3.59 13.10 1.99
N ILE A 20 2.97 14.13 2.56
CA ILE A 20 2.97 14.40 4.01
C ILE A 20 2.24 13.28 4.76
N MET A 21 1.15 12.75 4.22
CA MET A 21 0.41 11.62 4.80
C MET A 21 1.27 10.35 4.86
N VAL A 22 2.05 10.07 3.80
CA VAL A 22 3.04 8.97 3.80
C VAL A 22 4.08 9.16 4.90
N ILE A 23 4.60 10.37 5.08
CA ILE A 23 5.54 10.69 6.18
C ILE A 23 4.87 10.52 7.55
N PHE A 24 3.62 10.94 7.72
CA PHE A 24 2.87 10.78 8.96
C PHE A 24 2.59 9.32 9.31
N VAL A 25 2.29 8.47 8.32
CA VAL A 25 2.14 7.02 8.49
C VAL A 25 3.47 6.37 8.90
N ILE A 26 4.61 6.90 8.45
CA ILE A 26 5.94 6.49 8.94
C ILE A 26 6.13 6.90 10.40
N ILE A 27 5.64 8.07 10.84
CA ILE A 27 5.85 8.54 12.22
C ILE A 27 4.93 7.80 13.20
N ILE A 28 3.66 7.58 12.84
CA ILE A 28 2.65 6.95 13.71
C ILE A 28 2.83 5.43 13.67
N PRO A 29 3.27 4.78 14.78
CA PRO A 29 3.34 3.32 14.83
C PRO A 29 1.94 2.73 14.73
N LEU A 30 1.66 2.05 13.61
CA LEU A 30 0.46 1.24 13.48
C LEU A 30 0.56 0.02 14.40
N PRO A 31 -0.50 -0.34 15.13
CA PRO A 31 -0.51 -1.58 15.88
C PRO A 31 -0.35 -2.77 14.92
N THR A 32 0.43 -3.77 15.31
CA THR A 32 0.79 -4.92 14.47
C THR A 32 -0.45 -5.65 13.90
N ALA A 33 -1.53 -5.76 14.68
CA ALA A 33 -2.78 -6.37 14.23
C ALA A 33 -3.44 -5.62 13.05
N LEU A 34 -3.36 -4.29 13.03
CA LEU A 34 -3.94 -3.48 11.95
C LEU A 34 -3.08 -3.55 10.69
N LEU A 35 -1.75 -3.60 10.86
CA LEU A 35 -0.84 -3.83 9.74
C LEU A 35 -1.08 -5.19 9.08
N ASP A 36 -1.24 -6.25 9.87
CA ASP A 36 -1.54 -7.59 9.36
C ASP A 36 -2.84 -7.59 8.54
N PHE A 37 -3.88 -6.91 9.03
CA PHE A 37 -5.15 -6.78 8.31
C PHE A 37 -4.99 -6.07 6.96
N PHE A 38 -4.31 -4.92 6.93
CA PHE A 38 -4.09 -4.18 5.69
C PHE A 38 -3.19 -4.91 4.71
N MET A 39 -2.18 -5.64 5.19
CA MET A 39 -1.34 -6.51 4.37
C MET A 39 -2.15 -7.62 3.72
N ALA A 40 -3.01 -8.31 4.47
CA ALA A 40 -3.89 -9.34 3.92
C ALA A 40 -4.82 -8.75 2.84
N LEU A 41 -5.39 -7.57 3.10
CA LEU A 41 -6.26 -6.87 2.16
C LEU A 41 -5.50 -6.41 0.90
N ASN A 42 -4.26 -5.94 1.02
CA ASN A 42 -3.40 -5.60 -0.11
C ASN A 42 -3.10 -6.82 -0.99
N LEU A 43 -2.81 -7.97 -0.38
CA LEU A 43 -2.58 -9.22 -1.08
C LEU A 43 -3.82 -9.65 -1.87
N ILE A 44 -5.00 -9.61 -1.23
CA ILE A 44 -6.28 -9.96 -1.86
C ILE A 44 -6.57 -9.05 -3.05
N PHE A 45 -6.44 -7.73 -2.91
CA PHE A 45 -6.66 -6.81 -4.02
C PHE A 45 -5.66 -7.00 -5.15
N SER A 46 -4.38 -7.22 -4.83
CA SER A 46 -3.36 -7.48 -5.83
C SER A 46 -3.67 -8.75 -6.64
N LEU A 47 -4.13 -9.81 -5.96
CA LEU A 47 -4.57 -11.04 -6.62
C LEU A 47 -5.83 -10.85 -7.47
N ILE A 48 -6.84 -10.11 -6.98
CA ILE A 48 -8.05 -9.81 -7.76
C ILE A 48 -7.68 -9.05 -9.03
N ILE A 49 -6.83 -8.01 -8.93
CA ILE A 49 -6.36 -7.25 -10.09
C ILE A 49 -5.60 -8.16 -11.05
N LEU A 50 -4.71 -9.02 -10.55
CA LEU A 50 -3.99 -10.00 -11.37
C LEU A 50 -4.95 -10.90 -12.15
N LEU A 51 -5.97 -11.46 -11.48
CA LEU A 51 -6.97 -12.32 -12.12
C LEU A 51 -7.76 -11.54 -13.17
N ILE A 52 -8.22 -10.33 -12.86
CA ILE A 52 -8.92 -9.47 -13.83
C ILE A 52 -8.06 -9.28 -15.08
N VAL A 53 -6.77 -8.99 -14.93
CA VAL A 53 -5.86 -8.81 -16.07
C VAL A 53 -5.64 -10.10 -16.86
N LEU A 54 -5.54 -11.25 -16.19
CA LEU A 54 -5.34 -12.54 -16.85
C LEU A 54 -6.57 -13.03 -17.63
N PHE A 55 -7.78 -12.63 -17.21
CA PHE A 55 -9.04 -13.08 -17.80
C PHE A 55 -9.73 -12.03 -18.70
N VAL A 56 -9.16 -10.81 -18.85
CA VAL A 56 -9.77 -9.78 -19.70
C VAL A 56 -9.38 -9.96 -21.17
N ASP A 57 -10.37 -10.11 -22.06
CA ASP A 57 -10.13 -10.32 -23.50
C ASP A 57 -9.71 -9.03 -24.25
N LYS A 58 -10.10 -7.85 -23.74
CA LYS A 58 -9.77 -6.55 -24.35
C LYS A 58 -9.37 -5.51 -23.29
N PRO A 59 -8.10 -5.02 -23.27
CA PRO A 59 -7.65 -4.03 -22.30
C PRO A 59 -8.24 -2.62 -22.51
N THR A 60 -8.86 -2.35 -23.68
CA THR A 60 -9.36 -1.02 -24.07
C THR A 60 -10.68 -0.61 -23.42
N GLU A 61 -11.45 -1.53 -22.83
CA GLU A 61 -12.68 -1.20 -22.08
C GLU A 61 -12.39 -0.79 -20.62
N PHE A 62 -11.14 -0.95 -20.18
CA PHE A 62 -10.71 -0.75 -18.79
C PHE A 62 -9.88 0.54 -18.65
N THR A 63 -10.46 1.70 -18.98
CA THR A 63 -9.79 3.00 -18.75
C THR A 63 -9.45 3.25 -17.28
N VAL A 64 -10.08 2.52 -16.36
CA VAL A 64 -9.84 2.56 -14.91
C VAL A 64 -8.63 1.72 -14.48
N PHE A 65 -8.06 0.90 -15.37
CA PHE A 65 -6.94 0.01 -15.04
C PHE A 65 -5.67 0.74 -14.58
N PRO A 66 -5.17 1.79 -15.27
CA PRO A 66 -3.93 2.47 -14.86
C PRO A 66 -4.06 3.14 -13.48
N SER A 67 -5.21 3.75 -13.19
CA SER A 67 -5.45 4.38 -11.90
C SER A 67 -5.62 3.36 -10.77
N LEU A 68 -6.30 2.24 -11.00
CA LEU A 68 -6.40 1.15 -10.02
C LEU A 68 -5.03 0.55 -9.69
N LEU A 69 -4.20 0.29 -10.70
CA LEU A 69 -2.83 -0.20 -10.48
C LEU A 69 -2.00 0.82 -9.68
N LEU A 70 -2.09 2.11 -10.02
CA LEU A 70 -1.37 3.15 -9.30
C LEU A 70 -1.77 3.17 -7.82
N VAL A 71 -3.08 3.16 -7.52
CA VAL A 71 -3.59 3.16 -6.14
C VAL A 71 -3.17 1.89 -5.40
N SER A 72 -3.32 0.71 -6.02
CA SER A 72 -2.92 -0.57 -5.42
C SER A 72 -1.41 -0.60 -5.10
N THR A 73 -0.59 -0.09 -6.03
CA THR A 73 0.86 -0.01 -5.87
C THR A 73 1.24 0.94 -4.74
N ILE A 74 0.65 2.15 -4.68
CA ILE A 74 0.91 3.11 -3.61
C ILE A 74 0.49 2.55 -2.25
N PHE A 75 -0.66 1.88 -2.18
CA PHE A 75 -1.13 1.22 -0.97
C PHE A 75 -0.14 0.14 -0.52
N GLY A 76 0.35 -0.69 -1.45
CA GLY A 76 1.39 -1.69 -1.17
C GLY A 76 2.70 -1.05 -0.69
N LEU A 77 3.16 0.02 -1.35
CA LEU A 77 4.36 0.76 -0.93
C LEU A 77 4.24 1.31 0.48
N ALA A 78 3.10 1.91 0.83
CA ALA A 78 2.85 2.45 2.16
C ALA A 78 2.91 1.35 3.24
N LEU A 79 2.32 0.18 2.98
CA LEU A 79 2.36 -0.96 3.90
C LEU A 79 3.76 -1.56 4.03
N ASN A 80 4.52 -1.65 2.93
CA ASN A 80 5.89 -2.17 2.94
C ASN A 80 6.86 -1.25 3.70
N VAL A 81 6.70 0.07 3.57
CA VAL A 81 7.50 1.03 4.35
C VAL A 81 7.10 0.95 5.84
N SER A 82 5.80 0.88 6.13
CA SER A 82 5.31 0.77 7.51
C SER A 82 5.75 -0.53 8.19
N SER A 83 5.70 -1.65 7.48
CA SER A 83 6.13 -2.96 7.99
C SER A 83 7.61 -2.99 8.27
N THR A 84 8.43 -2.48 7.34
CA THR A 84 9.89 -2.39 7.54
C THR A 84 10.21 -1.55 8.76
N ARG A 85 9.56 -0.40 8.94
CA ARG A 85 9.75 0.39 10.16
C ARG A 85 9.39 -0.40 11.41
N LEU A 86 8.23 -1.06 11.44
CA LEU A 86 7.78 -1.80 12.62
C LEU A 86 8.70 -3.00 12.92
N ILE A 87 9.15 -3.72 11.90
CA ILE A 87 10.14 -4.80 12.04
C ILE A 87 11.45 -4.23 12.63
N LEU A 88 11.98 -3.13 12.09
CA LEU A 88 13.21 -2.52 12.57
C LEU A 88 13.07 -1.89 13.97
N THR A 89 11.88 -1.42 14.34
CA THR A 89 11.61 -0.79 15.64
C THR A 89 11.45 -1.83 16.75
N TYR A 90 10.74 -2.92 16.47
CA TYR A 90 10.45 -3.95 17.49
C TYR A 90 11.46 -5.11 17.48
N GLY A 91 12.19 -5.33 16.38
CA GLY A 91 13.16 -6.41 16.25
C GLY A 91 12.53 -7.76 16.57
N GLU A 92 13.16 -8.53 17.47
CA GLU A 92 12.64 -9.83 17.91
C GLU A 92 11.31 -9.77 18.68
N LYS A 93 10.91 -8.58 19.16
CA LYS A 93 9.60 -8.40 19.80
C LYS A 93 8.47 -8.15 18.79
N PHE A 94 8.78 -8.16 17.49
CA PHE A 94 7.78 -8.00 16.44
C PHE A 94 6.86 -9.21 16.40
N ASN A 95 5.56 -8.99 16.66
CA ASN A 95 4.55 -10.05 16.71
C ASN A 95 3.49 -9.88 15.61
N GLY A 96 3.94 -9.73 14.36
CA GLY A 96 3.08 -9.70 13.18
C GLY A 96 2.86 -11.12 12.63
N LYS A 97 1.61 -11.57 12.64
CA LYS A 97 1.23 -12.94 12.25
C LYS A 97 1.34 -13.15 10.74
N MET A 98 1.01 -12.13 9.96
CA MET A 98 1.01 -12.20 8.50
C MET A 98 2.44 -12.43 7.99
N ILE A 99 3.38 -11.62 8.49
CA ILE A 99 4.80 -11.69 8.13
C ILE A 99 5.43 -13.00 8.65
N ALA A 100 5.11 -13.43 9.88
CA ALA A 100 5.59 -14.70 10.41
C ALA A 100 5.10 -15.91 9.59
N ALA A 101 3.84 -15.91 9.16
CA ALA A 101 3.30 -16.95 8.29
C ALA A 101 4.00 -16.96 6.93
N PHE A 102 4.25 -15.80 6.34
CA PHE A 102 5.01 -15.68 5.09
C PHE A 102 6.47 -16.12 5.24
N SER A 103 7.15 -15.75 6.34
CA SER A 103 8.54 -16.17 6.57
C SER A 103 8.64 -17.67 6.76
N GLN A 104 7.69 -18.28 7.48
CA GLN A 104 7.60 -19.72 7.63
C GLN A 104 7.35 -20.41 6.27
N PHE A 105 6.45 -19.87 5.44
CA PHE A 105 6.14 -20.43 4.13
C PHE A 105 7.31 -20.34 3.14
N VAL A 106 8.02 -19.21 3.11
CA VAL A 106 9.09 -18.95 2.12
C VAL A 106 10.42 -19.54 2.56
N ILE A 107 10.78 -19.39 3.84
CA ILE A 107 12.12 -19.71 4.36
C ILE A 107 12.14 -21.09 5.04
N GLY A 108 10.96 -21.63 5.41
CA GLY A 108 10.85 -22.92 6.11
C GLY A 108 11.37 -22.92 7.55
N SER A 109 11.78 -21.76 8.08
CA SER A 109 12.33 -21.61 9.43
C SER A 109 11.37 -20.80 10.31
N THR A 110 11.17 -21.25 11.56
CA THR A 110 10.46 -20.46 12.59
C THR A 110 11.51 -19.52 13.20
N GLY A 111 11.43 -18.23 12.85
CA GLY A 111 12.25 -17.18 13.45
C GLY A 111 11.86 -16.94 14.90
#